data_AF-A0A7S0S985-F1
#
_entry.id   AF-A0A7S0S985-F1
#
_cell.length_a   1.000
_cell.length_b   1.000
_cell.length_c   1.000
_cell.angle_alpha   90.00
_cell.angle_beta   90.00
_cell.angle_gamma   90.00
#
_symmetry.space_group_name_H-M   'P 1'
#
loop_
_entity.id
_entity.type
_entity.pdbx_description
1 polymer ?
#
loop_
_entity_poly.entity_id
_entity_poly.type
_entity_poly.pdbx_seq_one_letter_code
_entity_poly.pdbx_strand_id
1 'polypeptide(L)'
;NWPHTQMSGNEGEIEGDEDDDEGYTGDPLVVPGNVPELKDVRYLHGLFPESFLRELDDLRLETPTFSGSHNMYADRRFLRSDDLAGRVLAYLRHLGFQHVLSDMRFIEYPPGGHILAHVDGVRVDDVTFLPSTTSMLLFTETVPEGEGGETEFLDTLEDAEGPSAKVLFAARPKRGSILLFPHAVPHRGQCVGTWAKILLRGDLY
;
A
#
# COMPACT_ATOMS: atom_id res chain seq x y z
N ASN A 1 -74.54 14.04 1.66
CA ASN A 1 -75.40 13.18 2.49
C ASN A 1 -74.85 11.76 2.38
N TRP A 2 -74.16 11.29 3.43
CA TRP A 2 -73.61 9.92 3.67
C TRP A 2 -72.43 9.42 2.80
N PRO A 3 -71.53 8.54 3.30
CA PRO A 3 -70.74 8.65 4.54
C PRO A 3 -69.24 8.22 4.38
N HIS A 4 -68.48 8.35 5.47
CA HIS A 4 -67.13 7.81 5.75
C HIS A 4 -67.01 6.27 5.64
N THR A 5 -65.82 5.75 5.30
CA THR A 5 -65.14 4.61 5.97
C THR A 5 -63.62 4.61 5.67
N GLN A 6 -62.84 4.16 6.65
CA GLN A 6 -61.39 4.24 6.88
C GLN A 6 -60.50 3.19 6.18
N MET A 7 -59.22 3.59 6.04
CA MET A 7 -57.92 2.89 6.21
C MET A 7 -57.72 1.40 5.88
N SER A 8 -56.74 1.15 5.00
CA SER A 8 -55.61 0.21 5.14
C SER A 8 -54.57 0.63 4.09
N GLY A 9 -53.34 1.06 4.40
CA GLY A 9 -52.32 0.25 5.06
C GLY A 9 -51.70 -0.71 4.04
N ASN A 10 -50.67 -0.27 3.30
CA ASN A 10 -49.58 -1.15 2.87
C ASN A 10 -48.36 -0.30 2.49
N GLU A 11 -47.50 -0.12 3.49
CA GLU A 11 -46.09 0.16 3.30
C GLU A 11 -45.49 -1.08 2.61
N GLY A 12 -45.02 -0.91 1.39
CA GLY A 12 -44.19 -1.89 0.70
C GLY A 12 -42.75 -1.46 0.86
N GLU A 13 -42.12 -1.96 1.92
CA GLU A 13 -40.67 -2.01 2.08
C GLU A 13 -40.05 -2.61 0.81
N ILE A 14 -39.08 -1.90 0.22
CA ILE A 14 -38.11 -2.52 -0.69
C ILE A 14 -36.87 -2.73 0.17
N GLU A 15 -36.90 -3.79 0.97
CA GLU A 15 -35.71 -4.41 1.54
C GLU A 15 -35.18 -5.45 0.53
N GLY A 16 -33.85 -5.54 0.49
CA GLY A 16 -33.13 -6.68 -0.07
C GLY A 16 -32.87 -6.57 -1.56
N ASP A 17 -31.60 -6.40 -1.91
CA ASP A 17 -30.83 -7.32 -2.75
C ASP A 17 -29.60 -6.55 -3.24
N GLU A 18 -28.35 -6.96 -3.10
CA GLU A 18 -27.67 -8.11 -2.52
C GLU A 18 -26.23 -7.58 -2.41
N ASP A 19 -25.61 -7.70 -1.23
CA ASP A 19 -24.19 -7.44 -1.05
C ASP A 19 -23.41 -8.50 -1.85
N ASP A 20 -23.18 -8.24 -3.13
CA ASP A 20 -22.17 -8.94 -3.93
C ASP A 20 -20.78 -8.38 -3.59
N ASP A 21 -20.37 -8.50 -2.31
CA ASP A 21 -18.94 -8.55 -1.99
C ASP A 21 -18.50 -9.99 -2.21
N GLU A 22 -18.33 -10.35 -3.49
CA GLU A 22 -17.62 -11.57 -3.89
C GLU A 22 -16.21 -11.50 -3.30
N GLY A 23 -16.09 -11.99 -2.08
CA GLY A 23 -14.84 -12.15 -1.35
C GLY A 23 -13.90 -13.02 -2.18
N TYR A 24 -13.08 -12.36 -3.01
CA TYR A 24 -12.04 -13.00 -3.78
C TYR A 24 -11.11 -13.77 -2.83
N THR A 25 -11.22 -15.09 -2.85
CA THR A 25 -10.43 -16.06 -2.07
C THR A 25 -9.06 -16.30 -2.68
N GLY A 26 -8.44 -15.27 -3.29
CA GLY A 26 -7.07 -15.38 -3.74
C GLY A 26 -6.18 -15.56 -2.51
N ASP A 27 -5.48 -16.69 -2.49
CA ASP A 27 -4.48 -17.03 -1.48
C ASP A 27 -3.65 -15.78 -1.16
N PRO A 28 -3.56 -15.35 0.13
CA PRO A 28 -2.77 -14.18 0.47
C PRO A 28 -1.35 -14.44 -0.03
N LEU A 29 -0.82 -13.52 -0.84
CA LEU A 29 0.52 -13.64 -1.39
C LEU A 29 1.52 -13.91 -0.26
N VAL A 30 2.10 -15.12 -0.25
CA VAL A 30 3.01 -15.56 0.81
C VAL A 30 4.45 -15.30 0.40
N VAL A 31 5.19 -14.55 1.22
CA VAL A 31 6.62 -14.35 1.03
C VAL A 31 7.36 -15.69 1.24
N PRO A 32 8.23 -16.14 0.31
CA PRO A 32 8.95 -17.39 0.44
C PRO A 32 9.85 -17.43 1.69
N GLY A 33 9.51 -18.28 2.68
CA GLY A 33 10.26 -18.39 3.92
C GLY A 33 11.61 -19.10 3.81
N ASN A 34 11.90 -19.74 2.67
CA ASN A 34 13.14 -20.47 2.39
C ASN A 34 14.17 -19.64 1.59
N VAL A 35 13.89 -18.36 1.32
CA VAL A 35 14.80 -17.44 0.62
C VAL A 35 15.43 -16.51 1.67
N PRO A 36 16.70 -16.70 2.06
CA PRO A 36 17.33 -15.95 3.14
C PRO A 36 17.29 -14.43 2.99
N GLU A 37 17.38 -13.94 1.75
CA GLU A 37 17.33 -12.52 1.38
C GLU A 37 15.97 -11.89 1.69
N LEU A 38 14.92 -12.69 1.84
CA LEU A 38 13.55 -12.25 2.13
C LEU A 38 13.13 -12.48 3.59
N LYS A 39 14.05 -12.89 4.48
CA LYS A 39 13.77 -13.31 5.87
C LYS A 39 12.84 -12.36 6.65
N ASP A 40 12.98 -11.05 6.42
CA ASP A 40 12.23 -10.01 7.13
C ASP A 40 11.27 -9.23 6.22
N VAL A 41 11.06 -9.70 4.98
CA VAL A 41 10.04 -9.18 4.06
C VAL A 41 8.69 -9.76 4.46
N ARG A 42 7.66 -8.91 4.58
CA ARG A 42 6.31 -9.31 4.97
C ARG A 42 5.29 -8.67 4.04
N TYR A 43 4.37 -9.47 3.53
CA TYR A 43 3.19 -9.01 2.81
C TYR A 43 1.96 -9.43 3.63
N LEU A 44 1.21 -8.46 4.13
CA LEU A 44 0.08 -8.69 5.03
C LEU A 44 -1.17 -8.03 4.46
N HIS A 45 -2.32 -8.69 4.60
CA HIS A 45 -3.60 -8.20 4.09
C HIS A 45 -4.66 -8.22 5.20
N GLY A 46 -5.63 -7.31 5.12
CA GLY A 46 -6.76 -7.24 6.05
C GLY A 46 -6.42 -6.66 7.44
N LEU A 47 -5.31 -5.93 7.57
CA LEU A 47 -4.95 -5.27 8.83
C LEU A 47 -5.65 -3.93 9.04
N PHE A 48 -6.02 -3.25 7.94
CA PHE A 48 -6.57 -1.90 7.95
C PHE A 48 -8.05 -1.95 7.57
N PRO A 49 -8.96 -1.35 8.37
CA PRO A 49 -10.37 -1.29 8.02
C PRO A 49 -10.58 -0.38 6.80
N GLU A 50 -11.58 -0.69 5.98
CA GLU A 50 -11.89 0.09 4.76
C GLU A 50 -12.18 1.57 5.06
N SER A 51 -12.76 1.89 6.23
CA SER A 51 -12.94 3.29 6.65
C SER A 51 -11.62 4.05 6.77
N PHE A 52 -10.58 3.41 7.32
CA PHE A 52 -9.24 4.00 7.40
C PHE A 52 -8.64 4.19 5.99
N LEU A 53 -8.84 3.24 5.09
CA LEU A 53 -8.33 3.34 3.72
C LEU A 53 -9.01 4.49 2.95
N ARG A 54 -10.32 4.71 3.13
CA ARG A 54 -11.03 5.87 2.56
C ARG A 54 -10.49 7.20 3.09
N GLU A 55 -10.21 7.29 4.39
CA GLU A 55 -9.57 8.49 4.95
C GLU A 55 -8.20 8.76 4.34
N LEU A 56 -7.43 7.72 3.98
CA LEU A 56 -6.17 7.89 3.24
C LEU A 56 -6.39 8.42 1.83
N ASP A 57 -7.45 7.97 1.15
CA ASP A 57 -7.80 8.46 -0.19
C ASP A 57 -8.14 9.95 -0.15
N ASP A 58 -8.92 10.39 0.83
CA ASP A 58 -9.25 11.81 1.05
C ASP A 58 -8.01 12.63 1.36
N LEU A 59 -7.20 12.18 2.33
CA LEU A 59 -5.95 12.85 2.71
C LEU A 59 -4.97 12.99 1.54
N ARG A 60 -4.89 11.96 0.69
CA ARG A 60 -4.09 11.99 -0.53
C ARG A 60 -4.55 13.10 -1.47
N LEU A 61 -5.86 13.21 -1.72
CA LEU A 61 -6.40 14.24 -2.62
C LEU A 61 -6.18 15.67 -2.10
N GLU A 62 -6.19 15.85 -0.78
CA GLU A 62 -5.90 17.13 -0.11
C GLU A 62 -4.42 17.51 -0.08
N THR A 63 -3.52 16.51 -0.11
CA THR A 63 -2.07 16.75 -0.02
C THR A 63 -1.52 17.23 -1.37
N PRO A 64 -0.72 18.32 -1.45
CA PRO A 64 -0.18 18.82 -2.71
C PRO A 64 0.71 17.81 -3.47
N THR A 65 0.61 17.82 -4.80
CA THR A 65 1.41 16.96 -5.69
C THR A 65 2.73 17.60 -6.10
N PHE A 66 3.77 16.77 -6.13
CA PHE A 66 5.11 17.09 -6.61
C PHE A 66 5.53 16.07 -7.66
N SER A 67 5.77 16.53 -8.88
CA SER A 67 6.32 15.72 -9.96
C SER A 67 7.83 15.94 -10.07
N GLY A 68 8.57 14.84 -10.28
CA GLY A 68 10.01 14.87 -10.53
C GLY A 68 10.79 13.94 -9.61
N SER A 69 11.48 12.97 -10.22
CA SER A 69 12.52 12.16 -9.60
C SER A 69 13.45 11.63 -10.70
N HIS A 70 14.70 11.37 -10.37
CA HIS A 70 15.66 10.83 -11.35
C HIS A 70 15.52 9.31 -11.56
N ASN A 71 14.96 8.58 -10.59
CA ASN A 71 14.90 7.12 -10.59
C ASN A 71 13.49 6.53 -10.66
N MET A 72 12.46 7.37 -10.74
CA MET A 72 11.07 6.94 -10.81
C MET A 72 10.27 7.82 -11.76
N TYR A 73 9.28 7.21 -12.39
CA TYR A 73 8.17 7.91 -13.02
C TYR A 73 6.93 7.75 -12.14
N ALA A 74 6.68 8.74 -11.29
CA ALA A 74 5.56 8.80 -10.36
C ALA A 74 5.33 10.23 -9.89
N ASP A 75 4.10 10.52 -9.48
CA ASP A 75 3.74 11.68 -8.69
C ASP A 75 3.88 11.37 -7.21
N ARG A 76 4.31 12.37 -6.42
CA ARG A 76 4.53 12.22 -4.99
C ARG A 76 3.80 13.30 -4.21
N ARG A 77 3.18 12.92 -3.10
CA ARG A 77 2.53 13.85 -2.18
C ARG A 77 3.13 13.66 -0.80
N PHE A 78 3.95 14.61 -0.37
CA PHE A 78 4.66 14.52 0.90
C PHE A 78 3.79 15.09 2.02
N LEU A 79 3.72 14.37 3.13
CA LEU A 79 3.02 14.80 4.32
C LEU A 79 3.82 14.44 5.57
N ARG A 80 3.62 15.25 6.61
CA ARG A 80 4.13 14.96 7.96
C ARG A 80 2.94 14.90 8.90
N SER A 81 2.70 13.75 9.52
CA SER A 81 1.57 13.56 10.43
C SER A 81 1.87 12.51 11.49
N ASP A 82 2.05 12.97 12.74
CA ASP A 82 2.23 12.10 13.91
C ASP A 82 0.96 11.28 14.21
N ASP A 83 -0.21 11.87 13.98
CA ASP A 83 -1.50 11.18 14.14
C ASP A 83 -1.60 9.98 13.20
N LEU A 84 -1.35 10.19 11.91
CA LEU A 84 -1.39 9.11 10.93
C LEU A 84 -0.35 8.04 11.24
N ALA A 85 0.89 8.43 11.59
CA ALA A 85 1.93 7.49 11.98
C ALA A 85 1.52 6.65 13.21
N GLY A 86 0.95 7.28 14.24
CA GLY A 86 0.46 6.61 15.44
C GLY A 86 -0.69 5.63 15.17
N ARG A 87 -1.60 5.98 14.25
CA ARG A 87 -2.69 5.10 13.80
C ARG A 87 -2.16 3.90 13.02
N VAL A 88 -1.24 4.11 12.07
CA VAL A 88 -0.57 3.00 11.35
C VAL A 88 0.16 2.08 12.33
N LEU A 89 0.93 2.65 13.26
CA LEU A 89 1.65 1.88 14.29
C LEU A 89 0.70 1.05 15.16
N ALA A 90 -0.51 1.53 15.46
CA ALA A 90 -1.49 0.76 16.23
C ALA A 90 -1.83 -0.59 15.55
N TYR A 91 -1.94 -0.62 14.22
CA TYR A 91 -2.17 -1.84 13.46
C TYR A 91 -0.92 -2.74 13.35
N LEU A 92 0.28 -2.18 13.45
CA LEU A 92 1.55 -2.90 13.27
C LEU A 92 2.25 -3.30 14.56
N ARG A 93 1.83 -2.78 15.72
CA ARG A 93 2.46 -3.03 17.03
C ARG A 93 2.65 -4.50 17.37
N HIS A 94 1.68 -5.35 16.99
CA HIS A 94 1.75 -6.79 17.25
C HIS A 94 2.89 -7.50 16.49
N LEU A 95 3.48 -6.85 15.48
CA LEU A 95 4.65 -7.33 14.75
C LEU A 95 5.99 -6.93 15.41
N GLY A 96 5.95 -6.15 16.49
CA GLY A 96 7.12 -5.76 17.28
C GLY A 96 7.72 -4.39 16.95
N PHE A 97 7.17 -3.66 15.97
CA PHE A 97 7.61 -2.30 15.65
C PHE A 97 7.30 -1.33 16.78
N GLN A 98 8.25 -0.44 17.05
CA GLN A 98 8.20 0.53 18.13
C GLN A 98 7.74 1.90 17.65
N HIS A 99 8.08 2.27 16.41
CA HIS A 99 7.72 3.58 15.87
C HIS A 99 7.54 3.59 14.36
N VAL A 100 6.65 4.46 13.87
CA VAL A 100 6.49 4.82 12.46
C VAL A 100 6.85 6.29 12.35
N LEU A 101 7.73 6.64 11.41
CA LEU A 101 8.14 8.02 11.22
C LEU A 101 6.99 8.84 10.63
N SER A 102 6.81 10.06 11.12
CA SER A 102 5.73 10.98 10.74
C SER A 102 5.82 11.46 9.29
N ASP A 103 7.03 11.51 8.74
CA ASP A 103 7.30 11.96 7.38
C ASP A 103 7.01 10.85 6.36
N MET A 104 5.78 10.83 5.85
CA MET A 104 5.31 9.87 4.86
C MET A 104 5.14 10.52 3.49
N ARG A 105 4.84 9.71 2.48
CA ARG A 105 4.41 10.22 1.18
C ARG A 105 3.45 9.27 0.50
N PHE A 106 2.44 9.80 -0.17
CA PHE A 106 1.76 9.04 -1.20
C PHE A 106 2.64 9.00 -2.45
N ILE A 107 2.64 7.85 -3.12
CA ILE A 107 3.28 7.68 -4.42
C ILE A 107 2.20 7.18 -5.38
N GLU A 108 2.02 7.91 -6.47
CA GLU A 108 1.05 7.64 -7.52
C GLU A 108 1.82 7.33 -8.81
N TYR A 109 1.84 6.05 -9.20
CA TYR A 109 2.44 5.61 -10.45
C TYR A 109 1.34 5.64 -11.52
N PRO A 110 1.38 6.58 -12.48
CA PRO A 110 0.45 6.59 -13.62
C PRO A 110 0.76 5.42 -14.57
N PRO A 111 -0.02 5.24 -15.65
CA PRO A 111 0.37 4.35 -16.74
C PRO A 111 1.80 4.60 -17.23
N GLY A 112 2.61 3.54 -17.34
CA GLY A 112 4.05 3.61 -17.61
C GLY A 112 4.93 3.88 -16.38
N GLY A 113 4.32 4.23 -15.25
CA GLY A 113 4.98 4.56 -13.99
C GLY A 113 5.77 3.39 -13.45
N HIS A 114 6.95 3.66 -12.90
CA HIS A 114 7.87 2.66 -12.37
C HIS A 114 8.87 3.30 -11.40
N ILE A 115 9.66 2.46 -10.72
CA ILE A 115 10.87 2.89 -10.01
C ILE A 115 11.98 1.88 -10.32
N LEU A 116 13.16 2.41 -10.69
CA LEU A 116 14.34 1.60 -11.01
C LEU A 116 14.84 0.81 -9.79
N ALA A 117 15.68 -0.20 -10.03
CA ALA A 117 16.29 -0.98 -8.96
C ALA A 117 17.09 -0.09 -8.01
N HIS A 118 16.86 -0.25 -6.71
CA HIS A 118 17.51 0.52 -5.65
C HIS A 118 17.37 -0.18 -4.29
N VAL A 119 18.06 0.37 -3.30
CA VAL A 119 17.80 0.16 -1.87
C VAL A 119 17.26 1.46 -1.28
N ASP A 120 16.52 1.35 -0.19
CA ASP A 120 15.95 2.51 0.48
C ASP A 120 16.97 3.18 1.41
N GLY A 121 16.86 4.51 1.52
CA GLY A 121 17.67 5.30 2.42
C GLY A 121 17.17 5.22 3.87
N VAL A 122 18.12 5.09 4.81
CA VAL A 122 17.83 5.18 6.25
C VAL A 122 17.44 6.62 6.61
N ARG A 123 16.40 6.76 7.44
CA ARG A 123 16.01 8.04 8.03
C ARG A 123 16.16 7.98 9.54
N VAL A 124 16.39 9.13 10.17
CA VAL A 124 16.45 9.23 11.63
C VAL A 124 15.14 9.79 12.12
N ASP A 125 14.56 9.12 13.11
CA ASP A 125 13.39 9.56 13.85
C ASP A 125 13.70 10.85 14.62
N ASP A 126 12.90 11.89 14.44
CA ASP A 126 13.09 13.17 15.11
C ASP A 126 12.61 13.19 16.57
N VAL A 127 11.85 12.17 16.99
CA VAL A 127 11.35 11.99 18.35
C VAL A 127 12.31 11.14 19.17
N THR A 128 12.74 10.00 18.65
CA THR A 128 13.58 9.04 19.39
C THR A 128 15.07 9.10 19.04
N PHE A 129 15.43 9.76 17.93
CA PHE A 129 16.77 9.79 17.36
C PHE A 129 17.32 8.43 16.93
N LEU A 130 16.45 7.42 16.78
CA LEU A 130 16.83 6.10 16.28
C LEU A 130 16.73 6.04 14.74
N PRO A 131 17.63 5.30 14.07
CA PRO A 131 17.53 5.08 12.64
C PRO A 131 16.38 4.11 12.31
N SER A 132 15.62 4.41 11.26
CA SER A 132 14.64 3.48 10.70
C SER A 132 15.35 2.28 10.06
N THR A 133 14.71 1.12 10.10
CA THR A 133 15.27 -0.12 9.57
C THR A 133 14.43 -0.71 8.44
N THR A 134 13.15 -0.32 8.39
CA THR A 134 12.12 -0.97 7.58
C THR A 134 11.35 0.05 6.77
N SER A 135 11.18 -0.23 5.49
CA SER A 135 10.27 0.47 4.59
C SER A 135 8.87 -0.13 4.68
N MET A 136 7.87 0.75 4.54
CA MET A 136 6.47 0.40 4.48
C MET A 136 5.85 0.90 3.18
N LEU A 137 5.12 0.03 2.48
CA LEU A 137 4.22 0.39 1.38
C LEU A 137 2.81 -0.13 1.72
N LEU A 138 1.89 0.76 2.05
CA LEU A 138 0.46 0.44 2.21
C LEU A 138 -0.26 0.75 0.90
N PHE A 139 -0.72 -0.28 0.20
CA PHE A 139 -1.44 -0.12 -1.07
C PHE A 139 -2.87 0.35 -0.80
N THR A 140 -3.24 1.50 -1.37
CA THR A 140 -4.60 2.02 -1.30
C THR A 140 -5.41 1.64 -2.54
N GLU A 141 -4.79 1.10 -3.58
CA GLU A 141 -5.47 0.62 -4.77
C GLU A 141 -5.09 -0.83 -5.10
N THR A 142 -6.00 -1.55 -5.76
CA THR A 142 -5.72 -2.86 -6.35
C THR A 142 -5.37 -2.68 -7.82
N VAL A 143 -4.21 -3.22 -8.21
CA VAL A 143 -3.82 -3.31 -9.62
C VAL A 143 -4.19 -4.72 -10.13
N PRO A 144 -4.99 -4.85 -11.21
CA PRO A 144 -5.37 -6.14 -11.76
C PRO A 144 -4.17 -7.00 -12.19
N GLU A 145 -4.36 -8.31 -12.20
CA GLU A 145 -3.35 -9.23 -12.71
C GLU A 145 -3.02 -8.95 -14.18
N GLY A 146 -1.73 -8.96 -14.51
CA GLY A 146 -1.25 -8.66 -15.87
C GLY A 146 -1.05 -7.16 -16.16
N GLU A 147 -1.46 -6.27 -15.26
CA GLU A 147 -1.26 -4.81 -15.39
C GLU A 147 0.06 -4.33 -14.76
N GLY A 148 0.91 -5.24 -14.30
CA GLY A 148 2.20 -4.92 -13.71
C GLY A 148 2.10 -4.22 -12.36
N GLY A 149 3.04 -3.30 -12.09
CA GLY A 149 3.07 -2.53 -10.84
C GLY A 149 3.53 -3.32 -9.61
N GLU A 150 3.99 -4.57 -9.74
CA GLU A 150 4.56 -5.32 -8.63
C GLU A 150 5.78 -4.60 -8.02
N THR A 151 5.95 -4.73 -6.71
CA THR A 151 7.24 -4.47 -6.08
C THR A 151 8.06 -5.75 -6.14
N GLU A 152 9.09 -5.79 -6.97
CA GLU A 152 9.97 -6.95 -7.12
C GLU A 152 11.19 -6.82 -6.22
N PHE A 153 11.46 -7.86 -5.43
CA PHE A 153 12.68 -8.01 -4.67
C PHE A 153 13.70 -8.78 -5.48
N LEU A 154 14.93 -8.29 -5.47
CA LEU A 154 16.03 -8.75 -6.31
C LEU A 154 17.12 -9.36 -5.42
N ASP A 155 17.89 -10.29 -5.99
CA ASP A 155 19.08 -10.83 -5.32
C ASP A 155 20.23 -9.81 -5.24
N THR A 156 20.31 -8.89 -6.21
CA THR A 156 21.33 -7.83 -6.27
C THR A 156 20.82 -6.56 -6.97
N LEU A 157 21.60 -5.48 -6.89
CA LEU A 157 21.35 -4.20 -7.57
C LEU A 157 22.01 -4.07 -8.95
N GLU A 158 22.81 -5.03 -9.40
CA GLU A 158 23.43 -5.00 -10.74
C GLU A 158 22.32 -4.98 -11.83
N ASP A 159 22.36 -4.13 -12.86
CA ASP A 159 23.31 -4.22 -13.97
C ASP A 159 23.57 -2.90 -14.73
N ALA A 160 24.79 -2.77 -15.26
CA ALA A 160 25.07 -2.00 -16.48
C ALA A 160 25.61 -2.86 -17.64
N GLU A 161 26.24 -4.02 -17.38
CA GLU A 161 26.85 -4.92 -18.39
C GLU A 161 26.76 -6.43 -18.00
N GLY A 162 26.00 -6.81 -16.95
CA GLY A 162 25.88 -8.17 -16.40
C GLY A 162 24.54 -8.87 -16.67
N PRO A 163 24.34 -10.12 -16.22
CA PRO A 163 23.06 -10.83 -16.36
C PRO A 163 21.98 -10.21 -15.46
N SER A 164 20.80 -9.94 -16.04
CA SER A 164 19.66 -9.31 -15.36
C SER A 164 19.43 -9.88 -13.96
N ALA A 165 19.46 -9.00 -12.94
CA ALA A 165 19.16 -9.35 -11.54
C ALA A 165 17.95 -10.29 -11.42
N LYS A 166 18.10 -11.33 -10.59
CA LYS A 166 17.08 -12.36 -10.44
C LYS A 166 15.98 -11.84 -9.51
N VAL A 167 14.74 -11.93 -9.97
CA VAL A 167 13.57 -11.68 -9.12
C VAL A 167 13.39 -12.83 -8.14
N LEU A 168 13.44 -12.51 -6.85
CA LEU A 168 13.24 -13.45 -5.75
C LEU A 168 11.76 -13.56 -5.35
N PHE A 169 11.04 -12.44 -5.42
CA PHE A 169 9.63 -12.35 -5.09
C PHE A 169 9.03 -11.07 -5.70
N ALA A 170 7.77 -11.11 -6.09
CA ALA A 170 7.04 -9.98 -6.66
C ALA A 170 5.74 -9.74 -5.90
N ALA A 171 5.64 -8.59 -5.24
CA ALA A 171 4.49 -8.20 -4.44
C ALA A 171 3.49 -7.37 -5.25
N ARG A 172 2.33 -7.95 -5.57
CA ARG A 172 1.26 -7.27 -6.31
C ARG A 172 0.56 -6.19 -5.44
N PRO A 173 0.24 -5.01 -5.99
CA PRO A 173 -0.59 -4.03 -5.29
C PRO A 173 -2.02 -4.55 -5.12
N LYS A 174 -2.45 -4.69 -3.86
CA LYS A 174 -3.83 -5.03 -3.51
C LYS A 174 -4.26 -4.09 -2.39
N ARG A 175 -5.37 -3.37 -2.58
CA ARG A 175 -5.91 -2.42 -1.59
C ARG A 175 -5.98 -3.06 -0.20
N GLY A 176 -5.54 -2.30 0.80
CA GLY A 176 -5.51 -2.74 2.20
C GLY A 176 -4.39 -3.73 2.54
N SER A 177 -3.52 -4.06 1.57
CA SER A 177 -2.31 -4.83 1.84
C SER A 177 -1.14 -3.92 2.14
N ILE A 178 -0.28 -4.37 3.05
CA ILE A 178 0.95 -3.68 3.43
C ILE A 178 2.14 -4.57 3.15
N LEU A 179 3.14 -3.98 2.51
CA LEU A 179 4.44 -4.58 2.28
C LEU A 179 5.48 -3.91 3.19
N LEU A 180 6.13 -4.72 4.02
CA LEU A 180 7.17 -4.31 4.96
C LEU A 180 8.47 -5.01 4.58
N PHE A 181 9.58 -4.29 4.50
CA PHE A 181 10.87 -4.87 4.14
C PHE A 181 12.04 -4.05 4.67
N PRO A 182 13.17 -4.68 5.03
CA PRO A 182 14.37 -3.96 5.42
C PRO A 182 14.88 -3.04 4.32
N HIS A 183 15.37 -1.86 4.67
CA HIS A 183 15.87 -0.86 3.71
C HIS A 183 16.94 -1.40 2.75
N ALA A 184 17.77 -2.33 3.25
CA ALA A 184 18.89 -2.90 2.53
C ALA A 184 18.49 -3.94 1.46
N VAL A 185 17.22 -4.35 1.37
CA VAL A 185 16.80 -5.35 0.36
C VAL A 185 16.68 -4.67 -1.01
N PRO A 186 17.44 -5.13 -2.03
CA PRO A 186 17.32 -4.65 -3.39
C PRO A 186 15.91 -4.85 -3.94
N HIS A 187 15.32 -3.80 -4.49
CA HIS A 187 13.97 -3.88 -5.05
C HIS A 187 13.73 -2.87 -6.16
N ARG A 188 12.69 -3.10 -6.95
CA ARG A 188 12.18 -2.18 -7.98
C ARG A 188 10.65 -2.23 -8.03
N GLY A 189 10.05 -1.23 -8.66
CA GLY A 189 8.63 -1.24 -9.00
C GLY A 189 8.47 -1.46 -10.49
N GLN A 190 7.81 -2.55 -10.86
CA GLN A 190 7.50 -2.85 -12.26
C GLN A 190 6.68 -1.75 -12.90
N CYS A 191 6.81 -1.66 -14.22
CA CYS A 191 6.03 -0.74 -15.03
C CYS A 191 4.54 -1.03 -14.83
N VAL A 192 3.79 0.04 -14.57
CA VAL A 192 2.34 -0.01 -14.47
C VAL A 192 1.74 0.04 -15.87
N GLY A 193 0.76 -0.83 -16.14
CA GLY A 193 -0.02 -0.88 -17.37
C GLY A 193 -1.00 0.29 -17.47
N THR A 194 -2.29 0.00 -17.56
CA THR A 194 -3.35 1.00 -17.70
C THR A 194 -3.94 1.47 -16.36
N TRP A 195 -3.74 0.69 -15.29
CA TRP A 195 -4.28 0.95 -13.96
C TRP A 195 -3.26 1.61 -13.04
N ALA A 196 -3.54 2.82 -12.56
CA ALA A 196 -2.61 3.51 -11.64
C ALA A 196 -2.35 2.69 -10.36
N LYS A 197 -1.09 2.67 -9.91
CA LYS A 197 -0.70 2.12 -8.61
C LYS A 197 -0.59 3.27 -7.61
N ILE A 198 -1.35 3.20 -6.52
CA ILE A 198 -1.33 4.21 -5.46
C ILE A 198 -1.01 3.53 -4.12
N LEU A 199 -0.10 4.14 -3.37
CA LEU A 199 0.30 3.67 -2.04
C LEU A 199 0.74 4.81 -1.13
N LEU A 200 0.63 4.57 0.18
CA LEU A 200 1.31 5.34 1.21
C LEU A 200 2.65 4.67 1.54
N ARG A 201 3.74 5.43 1.43
CA ARG A 201 5.09 5.00 1.79
C ARG A 201 5.52 5.65 3.10
N GLY A 202 6.00 4.85 4.04
CA GLY A 202 6.61 5.30 5.30
C GLY A 202 7.88 4.53 5.66
N ASP A 203 8.50 4.90 6.78
CA ASP A 203 9.64 4.23 7.39
C ASP A 203 9.32 3.89 8.86
N LEU A 204 9.85 2.79 9.36
CA LEU A 204 9.59 2.31 10.73
C LEU A 204 10.73 1.44 11.27
N TYR A 205 10.70 1.17 12.57
CA TYR A 205 11.62 0.28 13.29
C TYR A 205 10.97 -0.29 14.56
#